data_AF-A0A519ZBK6-F1
#
_entry.id   AF-A0A519ZBK6-F1
#
_cell.length_a   1.000
_cell.length_b   1.000
_cell.length_c   1.000
_cell.angle_alpha   90.00
_cell.angle_beta   90.00
_cell.angle_gamma   90.00
#
_symmetry.space_group_name_H-M   'P 1'
#
loop_
_entity.id
_entity.type
_entity.pdbx_description
1 polymer ?
#
loop_
_entity_poly.entity_id
_entity_poly.type
_entity_poly.pdbx_seq_one_letter_code
_entity_poly.pdbx_strand_id
1 'polypeptide(L)'
;RIHSYVDTQITRLGGPNFHEIPINSPLAPVHNNQRDGMHRQAIPRGRVSYEPNSLAGGCPFQAGAQQGFMSVPARIQAKEEQGKVRAKPEKFADHYTQATLFFESQSPVEQAHIAAAFRFELSKVTVPAIRERMVASLRNASEALAQQVAQGLGMAVLPDAMPRALENPAMPEVTKSPALSLLARPGDGSIKARKIAILVADGVNGQSVIDVHAALFAEGAVPRFVAPRIGPVKTADGVAIDADASLENEPGFLFDALVLPDGEGVADALSADGHTMEFIRDQHRHCKAILVMPGSQALMEAAGIDGTLPSGDADPGILMGSDVDAFIAAMGKHRHFARETDPPMV
;
A
#
# COMPACT_ATOMS: atom_id res chain seq x y z
N ARG A 1 -1.74 -22.19 -13.15
CA ARG A 1 -0.59 -21.79 -12.30
C ARG A 1 0.57 -22.79 -12.40
N ILE A 2 0.46 -24.03 -11.91
CA ILE A 2 1.57 -25.03 -11.92
C ILE A 2 2.28 -25.16 -13.29
N HIS A 3 1.51 -25.20 -14.39
CA HIS A 3 2.05 -25.19 -15.75
C HIS A 3 2.77 -23.87 -16.12
N SER A 4 2.12 -22.74 -15.87
CA SER A 4 2.50 -21.44 -16.42
C SER A 4 3.83 -20.89 -15.88
N TYR A 5 4.15 -21.10 -14.60
CA TYR A 5 5.35 -20.50 -14.00
C TYR A 5 6.65 -21.05 -14.58
N VAL A 6 6.67 -22.31 -15.02
CA VAL A 6 7.83 -22.93 -15.68
C VAL A 6 7.88 -22.52 -17.15
N ASP A 7 6.73 -22.64 -17.83
CA ASP A 7 6.57 -22.31 -19.25
C ASP A 7 7.07 -20.89 -19.57
N THR A 8 6.64 -19.88 -18.80
CA THR A 8 7.04 -18.48 -19.03
C THR A 8 8.54 -18.24 -18.86
N GLN A 9 9.27 -19.06 -18.08
CA GLN A 9 10.71 -18.86 -17.91
C GLN A 9 11.51 -19.23 -19.14
N ILE A 10 10.99 -20.11 -19.98
CA ILE A 10 11.69 -20.58 -21.17
C ILE A 10 12.04 -19.38 -22.06
N THR A 11 11.11 -18.46 -22.25
CA THR A 11 11.35 -17.23 -23.04
C THR A 11 11.92 -16.12 -22.17
N ARG A 12 11.36 -15.88 -20.98
CA ARG A 12 11.74 -14.74 -20.11
C ARG A 12 13.19 -14.80 -19.63
N LEU A 13 13.67 -16.01 -19.30
CA LEU A 13 15.02 -16.24 -18.77
C LEU A 13 15.91 -17.00 -19.78
N GLY A 14 15.49 -17.06 -21.05
CA GLY A 14 16.34 -17.47 -22.16
C GLY A 14 16.60 -18.98 -22.28
N GLY A 15 15.83 -19.83 -21.60
CA GLY A 15 15.88 -21.27 -21.80
C GLY A 15 15.54 -22.10 -20.56
N PRO A 16 15.71 -23.42 -20.60
CA PRO A 16 15.32 -24.32 -19.51
C PRO A 16 16.29 -24.30 -18.31
N ASN A 17 17.49 -23.74 -18.47
CA ASN A 17 18.51 -23.66 -17.42
C ASN A 17 18.36 -22.43 -16.50
N PHE A 18 17.17 -21.82 -16.44
CA PHE A 18 16.91 -20.66 -15.56
C PHE A 18 17.14 -20.95 -14.06
N HIS A 19 17.10 -22.23 -13.67
CA HIS A 19 17.40 -22.69 -12.31
C HIS A 19 18.90 -22.60 -11.96
N GLU A 20 19.78 -22.47 -12.95
CA GLU A 20 21.23 -22.31 -12.74
C GLU A 20 21.66 -20.84 -12.60
N ILE A 21 20.73 -19.89 -12.75
CA ILE A 21 21.00 -18.48 -12.42
C ILE A 21 21.28 -18.42 -10.91
N PRO A 22 22.34 -17.72 -10.44
CA PRO A 22 22.78 -17.79 -9.04
C PRO A 22 21.67 -17.56 -8.00
N ILE A 23 20.75 -16.62 -8.25
CA ILE A 23 19.64 -16.32 -7.32
C ILE A 23 18.56 -17.42 -7.28
N ASN A 24 18.42 -18.21 -8.35
CA ASN A 24 17.44 -19.29 -8.46
C ASN A 24 18.00 -20.65 -8.06
N SER A 25 19.33 -20.75 -7.92
CA SER A 25 20.01 -22.01 -7.67
C SER A 25 19.71 -22.51 -6.26
N PRO A 26 19.34 -23.79 -6.10
CA PRO A 26 19.17 -24.37 -4.78
C PRO A 26 20.53 -24.41 -4.07
N LEU A 27 20.51 -24.20 -2.76
CA LEU A 27 21.69 -24.39 -1.91
C LEU A 27 22.07 -25.87 -1.78
N ALA A 28 21.07 -26.75 -1.83
CA ALA A 28 21.28 -28.20 -1.80
C ALA A 28 21.77 -28.70 -3.17
N PRO A 29 22.70 -29.68 -3.21
CA PRO A 29 23.15 -30.26 -4.46
C PRO A 29 22.00 -30.92 -5.24
N VAL A 30 21.89 -30.61 -6.52
CA VAL A 30 20.90 -31.22 -7.43
C VAL A 30 21.61 -32.17 -8.38
N HIS A 31 21.16 -33.42 -8.37
CA HIS A 31 21.64 -34.45 -9.29
C HIS A 31 20.43 -35.05 -10.00
N ASN A 32 20.40 -34.95 -11.33
CA ASN A 32 19.35 -35.52 -12.16
C ASN A 32 19.92 -35.88 -13.54
N ASN A 33 19.04 -36.39 -14.41
CA ASN A 33 19.40 -36.82 -15.76
C ASN A 33 19.11 -35.77 -16.85
N GLN A 34 18.66 -34.56 -16.50
CA GLN A 34 18.47 -33.48 -17.47
C GLN A 34 19.83 -32.93 -17.95
N ARG A 35 19.92 -32.58 -19.23
CA ARG A 35 21.16 -32.13 -19.90
C ARG A 35 20.84 -30.97 -20.85
N ASP A 36 21.92 -30.33 -21.30
CA ASP A 36 21.92 -29.30 -22.35
C ASP A 36 20.99 -28.13 -22.06
N GLY A 37 20.38 -27.55 -23.10
CA GLY A 37 19.64 -26.30 -23.04
C GLY A 37 20.55 -25.08 -23.15
N MET A 38 19.95 -23.95 -23.53
CA MET A 38 20.65 -22.67 -23.63
C MET A 38 21.36 -22.31 -22.31
N HIS A 39 22.58 -21.78 -22.40
CA HIS A 39 23.39 -21.33 -21.25
C HIS A 39 23.54 -22.36 -20.12
N ARG A 40 23.76 -23.63 -20.48
CA ARG A 40 24.09 -24.66 -19.49
C ARG A 40 25.41 -24.31 -18.78
N GLN A 41 25.35 -24.09 -17.46
CA GLN A 41 26.49 -23.77 -16.60
C GLN A 41 27.05 -25.01 -15.91
N ALA A 42 26.18 -25.88 -15.38
CA ALA A 42 26.64 -27.10 -14.73
C ALA A 42 27.21 -28.06 -15.78
N ILE A 43 28.39 -28.62 -15.50
CA ILE A 43 29.10 -29.61 -16.34
C ILE A 43 28.99 -30.98 -15.66
N PRO A 44 28.02 -31.84 -16.03
CA PRO A 44 27.87 -33.17 -15.46
C PRO A 44 29.05 -34.06 -15.87
N ARG A 45 29.64 -34.81 -14.93
CA ARG A 45 30.70 -35.79 -15.19
C ARG A 45 30.12 -37.19 -15.34
N GLY A 46 30.74 -38.02 -16.19
CA GLY A 46 30.36 -39.43 -16.38
C GLY A 46 29.77 -39.72 -17.76
N ARG A 47 29.37 -40.98 -17.98
CA ARG A 47 28.93 -41.50 -19.29
C ARG A 47 27.41 -41.72 -19.40
N VAL A 48 26.64 -41.24 -18.44
CA VAL A 48 25.20 -41.55 -18.29
C VAL A 48 24.36 -40.27 -18.13
N SER A 49 23.20 -40.27 -18.79
CA SER A 49 22.15 -39.24 -18.70
C SER A 49 20.73 -39.85 -18.71
N TYR A 50 20.59 -41.10 -18.25
CA TYR A 50 19.32 -41.84 -18.24
C TYR A 50 19.21 -42.79 -17.04
N GLU A 51 17.99 -43.22 -16.74
CA GLU A 51 17.66 -44.18 -15.69
C GLU A 51 16.57 -45.16 -16.22
N PRO A 52 16.63 -46.47 -15.88
CA PRO A 52 17.68 -47.15 -15.11
C PRO A 52 18.97 -47.37 -15.94
N ASN A 53 20.12 -47.45 -15.27
CA ASN A 53 21.42 -47.65 -15.93
C ASN A 53 22.38 -48.54 -15.10
N SER A 54 23.27 -49.28 -15.77
CA SER A 54 24.32 -50.07 -15.13
C SER A 54 25.71 -49.41 -15.16
N LEU A 55 25.95 -48.52 -16.13
CA LEU A 55 27.27 -47.91 -16.37
C LEU A 55 27.72 -46.95 -15.26
N ALA A 56 26.77 -46.37 -14.50
CA ALA A 56 27.05 -45.55 -13.33
C ALA A 56 26.53 -46.19 -12.03
N GLY A 57 26.30 -47.52 -12.03
CA GLY A 57 25.81 -48.25 -10.86
C GLY A 57 24.42 -47.83 -10.38
N GLY A 58 23.59 -47.25 -11.27
CA GLY A 58 22.25 -46.77 -10.96
C GLY A 58 22.16 -45.33 -10.44
N CYS A 59 23.29 -44.61 -10.30
CA CYS A 59 23.29 -43.19 -9.89
C CYS A 59 22.82 -42.24 -11.01
N PRO A 60 22.20 -41.08 -10.68
CA PRO A 60 21.68 -40.74 -9.34
C PRO A 60 20.44 -41.57 -8.99
N PHE A 61 20.33 -42.01 -7.73
CA PHE A 61 19.23 -42.85 -7.26
C PHE A 61 17.95 -42.06 -6.99
N GLN A 62 16.80 -42.72 -7.14
CA GLN A 62 15.56 -42.24 -6.55
C GLN A 62 15.65 -42.27 -5.02
N ALA A 63 15.21 -41.21 -4.35
CA ALA A 63 15.26 -41.09 -2.89
C ALA A 63 14.28 -42.03 -2.16
N GLY A 64 13.40 -42.73 -2.89
CA GLY A 64 12.37 -43.61 -2.33
C GLY A 64 11.25 -42.86 -1.59
N ALA A 65 10.23 -43.59 -1.15
CA ALA A 65 9.01 -43.04 -0.57
C ALA A 65 9.22 -42.24 0.74
N GLN A 66 10.26 -42.56 1.52
CA GLN A 66 10.50 -41.94 2.83
C GLN A 66 11.18 -40.56 2.72
N GLN A 67 11.95 -40.31 1.66
CA GLN A 67 12.76 -39.09 1.51
C GLN A 67 12.42 -38.30 0.24
N GLY A 68 11.79 -38.94 -0.76
CA GLY A 68 11.36 -38.31 -2.01
C GLY A 68 9.98 -37.66 -1.91
N PHE A 69 9.68 -36.77 -2.86
CA PHE A 69 8.34 -36.20 -2.99
C PHE A 69 7.30 -37.31 -3.26
N MET A 70 6.23 -37.33 -2.47
CA MET A 70 5.07 -38.18 -2.70
C MET A 70 3.80 -37.34 -2.73
N SER A 71 3.02 -37.49 -3.80
CA SER A 71 1.68 -36.94 -3.85
C SER A 71 0.82 -37.63 -2.78
N VAL A 72 0.14 -36.84 -1.95
CA VAL A 72 -0.82 -37.36 -0.97
C VAL A 72 -1.89 -38.16 -1.73
N PRO A 73 -2.17 -39.42 -1.34
CA PRO A 73 -3.23 -40.21 -1.94
C PRO A 73 -4.58 -39.61 -1.54
N ALA A 74 -5.03 -38.61 -2.29
CA ALA A 74 -6.35 -38.05 -2.13
C ALA A 74 -7.36 -39.12 -2.53
N ARG A 75 -8.30 -39.43 -1.61
CA ARG A 75 -9.45 -40.27 -1.93
C ARG A 75 -10.25 -39.51 -2.98
N ILE A 76 -10.12 -39.89 -4.25
CA ILE A 76 -11.04 -39.44 -5.29
C ILE A 76 -12.36 -40.13 -4.96
N GLN A 77 -13.14 -39.57 -4.03
CA GLN A 77 -14.55 -39.90 -3.87
C GLN A 77 -15.31 -39.30 -5.05
N ALA A 78 -14.94 -39.69 -6.26
CA ALA A 78 -15.82 -39.58 -7.40
C ALA A 78 -16.76 -40.78 -7.24
N LYS A 79 -18.01 -40.52 -6.86
CA LYS A 79 -19.11 -41.38 -7.31
C LYS A 79 -18.92 -41.56 -8.82
N GLU A 80 -19.11 -42.78 -9.30
CA GLU A 80 -18.56 -43.40 -10.50
C GLU A 80 -18.80 -42.72 -11.87
N GLU A 81 -19.21 -41.44 -11.95
CA GLU A 81 -19.60 -40.77 -13.18
C GLU A 81 -19.24 -39.27 -13.20
N GLN A 82 -17.96 -38.92 -13.29
CA GLN A 82 -17.59 -37.59 -13.81
C GLN A 82 -16.75 -37.78 -15.07
N GLY A 83 -17.42 -37.62 -16.22
CA GLY A 83 -16.74 -37.56 -17.52
C GLY A 83 -15.71 -36.43 -17.56
N LYS A 84 -14.78 -36.49 -18.52
CA LYS A 84 -13.84 -35.37 -18.78
C LYS A 84 -14.64 -34.15 -19.25
N VAL A 85 -14.91 -33.21 -18.36
CA VAL A 85 -15.72 -32.02 -18.64
C VAL A 85 -14.91 -30.73 -18.54
N ARG A 86 -15.34 -29.71 -19.28
CA ARG A 86 -14.95 -28.31 -19.08
C ARG A 86 -16.10 -27.60 -18.38
N ALA A 87 -16.22 -27.77 -17.06
CA ALA A 87 -17.30 -27.21 -16.26
C ALA A 87 -16.75 -26.58 -14.97
N LYS A 88 -17.54 -25.67 -14.36
CA LYS A 88 -17.27 -25.10 -13.04
C LYS A 88 -18.16 -25.79 -12.01
N PRO A 89 -17.65 -26.23 -10.85
CA PRO A 89 -18.51 -26.73 -9.78
C PRO A 89 -19.48 -25.65 -9.30
N GLU A 90 -20.72 -26.04 -8.99
CA GLU A 90 -21.80 -25.11 -8.62
C GLU A 90 -21.44 -24.18 -7.45
N LYS A 91 -20.71 -24.68 -6.44
CA LYS A 91 -20.27 -23.87 -5.30
C LYS A 91 -19.37 -22.68 -5.67
N PHE A 92 -18.82 -22.64 -6.88
CA PHE A 92 -18.04 -21.51 -7.39
C PHE A 92 -18.93 -20.41 -7.98
N ALA A 93 -20.25 -20.61 -8.09
CA ALA A 93 -21.19 -19.63 -8.63
C ALA A 93 -21.63 -18.56 -7.61
N ASP A 94 -21.23 -18.70 -6.34
CA ASP A 94 -21.35 -17.61 -5.36
C ASP A 94 -20.21 -16.61 -5.58
N HIS A 95 -20.55 -15.43 -6.08
CA HIS A 95 -19.59 -14.36 -6.40
C HIS A 95 -19.66 -13.17 -5.44
N TYR A 96 -20.64 -13.13 -4.53
CA TYR A 96 -20.99 -11.91 -3.79
C TYR A 96 -20.86 -12.04 -2.28
N THR A 97 -21.04 -13.23 -1.70
CA THR A 97 -21.01 -13.42 -0.24
C THR A 97 -19.70 -12.93 0.39
N GLN A 98 -18.55 -13.26 -0.21
CA GLN A 98 -17.25 -12.79 0.29
C GLN A 98 -16.98 -11.31 -0.01
N ALA A 99 -17.53 -10.77 -1.11
CA ALA A 99 -17.42 -9.35 -1.41
C ALA A 99 -18.20 -8.50 -0.39
N THR A 100 -19.41 -8.94 -0.02
CA THR A 100 -20.19 -8.36 1.07
C THR A 100 -19.44 -8.47 2.40
N LEU A 101 -18.97 -9.67 2.77
CA LEU A 101 -18.19 -9.86 4.00
C LEU A 101 -16.99 -8.90 4.06
N PHE A 102 -16.24 -8.75 2.96
CA PHE A 102 -15.12 -7.82 2.91
C PHE A 102 -15.58 -6.39 3.16
N PHE A 103 -16.53 -5.87 2.38
CA PHE A 103 -17.00 -4.48 2.49
C PHE A 103 -17.60 -4.17 3.86
N GLU A 104 -18.43 -5.07 4.39
CA GLU A 104 -19.10 -4.93 5.69
C GLU A 104 -18.15 -5.01 6.89
N SER A 105 -16.95 -5.55 6.68
CA SER A 105 -15.88 -5.62 7.67
C SER A 105 -15.00 -4.37 7.72
N GLN A 106 -15.13 -3.47 6.73
CA GLN A 106 -14.34 -2.26 6.66
C GLN A 106 -14.87 -1.19 7.63
N SER A 107 -13.97 -0.36 8.15
CA SER A 107 -14.36 0.87 8.85
C SER A 107 -15.07 1.86 7.92
N PRO A 108 -15.81 2.85 8.44
CA PRO A 108 -16.48 3.85 7.60
C PRO A 108 -15.53 4.58 6.63
N VAL A 109 -14.30 4.88 7.07
CA VAL A 109 -13.26 5.51 6.24
C VAL A 109 -12.84 4.58 5.10
N GLU A 110 -12.54 3.31 5.41
CA GLU A 110 -12.16 2.33 4.39
C GLU A 110 -13.29 2.08 3.38
N GLN A 111 -14.56 2.07 3.83
CA GLN A 111 -15.72 1.99 2.93
C GLN A 111 -15.81 3.21 2.00
N ALA A 112 -15.59 4.42 2.53
CA ALA A 112 -15.56 5.64 1.74
C ALA A 112 -14.43 5.62 0.71
N HIS A 113 -13.23 5.14 1.08
CA HIS A 113 -12.10 4.99 0.15
C HIS A 113 -12.40 3.97 -0.95
N ILE A 114 -13.04 2.84 -0.64
CA ILE A 114 -13.47 1.86 -1.65
C ILE A 114 -14.47 2.50 -2.63
N ALA A 115 -15.46 3.23 -2.12
CA ALA A 115 -16.43 3.93 -2.96
C ALA A 115 -15.76 5.00 -3.85
N ALA A 116 -14.85 5.81 -3.28
CA ALA A 116 -14.08 6.81 -4.01
C ALA A 116 -13.21 6.17 -5.10
N ALA A 117 -12.59 5.01 -4.83
CA ALA A 117 -11.82 4.27 -5.82
C ALA A 117 -12.69 3.76 -6.97
N PHE A 118 -13.86 3.16 -6.69
CA PHE A 118 -14.81 2.77 -7.74
C PHE A 118 -15.27 3.97 -8.56
N ARG A 119 -15.62 5.08 -7.91
CA ARG A 119 -15.99 6.33 -8.60
C ARG A 119 -14.86 6.81 -9.52
N PHE A 120 -13.62 6.85 -9.02
CA PHE A 120 -12.47 7.32 -9.78
C PHE A 120 -12.12 6.43 -10.96
N GLU A 121 -12.10 5.10 -10.79
CA GLU A 121 -11.79 4.21 -11.90
C GLU A 121 -12.92 4.15 -12.94
N LEU A 122 -14.18 4.15 -12.50
CA LEU A 122 -15.31 4.16 -13.42
C LEU A 122 -15.48 5.50 -14.15
N SER A 123 -15.04 6.63 -13.58
CA SER A 123 -15.10 7.92 -14.28
C SER A 123 -14.20 7.95 -15.52
N LYS A 124 -13.14 7.14 -15.54
CA LYS A 124 -12.25 6.96 -16.71
C LYS A 124 -12.84 6.05 -17.79
N VAL A 125 -13.89 5.30 -17.47
CA VAL A 125 -14.56 4.41 -18.42
C VAL A 125 -15.50 5.22 -19.31
N THR A 126 -15.18 5.30 -20.60
CA THR A 126 -15.91 6.14 -21.56
C THR A 126 -17.24 5.54 -22.01
N VAL A 127 -17.45 4.23 -21.86
CA VAL A 127 -18.67 3.53 -22.27
C VAL A 127 -19.68 3.50 -21.10
N PRO A 128 -20.80 4.25 -21.15
CA PRO A 128 -21.73 4.36 -20.02
C PRO A 128 -22.30 3.02 -19.54
N ALA A 129 -22.68 2.15 -20.48
CA ALA A 129 -23.22 0.83 -20.17
C ALA A 129 -22.26 -0.06 -19.37
N ILE A 130 -20.94 0.14 -19.47
CA ILE A 130 -19.97 -0.58 -18.64
C ILE A 130 -20.04 -0.09 -17.19
N ARG A 131 -20.13 1.22 -16.97
CA ARG A 131 -20.27 1.82 -15.64
C ARG A 131 -21.56 1.36 -14.97
N GLU A 132 -22.67 1.43 -15.70
CA GLU A 132 -23.99 0.97 -15.23
C GLU A 132 -23.96 -0.50 -14.81
N ARG A 133 -23.38 -1.38 -15.63
CA ARG A 133 -23.22 -2.81 -15.32
C ARG A 133 -22.33 -3.05 -14.11
N MET A 134 -21.28 -2.24 -13.93
CA MET A 134 -20.44 -2.39 -12.75
C MET A 134 -21.20 -2.00 -11.48
N VAL A 135 -21.89 -0.86 -11.50
CA VAL A 135 -22.74 -0.41 -10.38
C VAL A 135 -23.85 -1.43 -10.08
N ALA A 136 -24.51 -1.97 -11.12
CA ALA A 136 -25.49 -3.07 -10.99
C ALA A 136 -24.92 -4.30 -10.26
N SER A 137 -23.65 -4.63 -10.51
CA SER A 137 -22.98 -5.73 -9.82
C SER A 137 -22.55 -5.37 -8.39
N LEU A 138 -22.15 -4.11 -8.12
CA LEU A 138 -21.86 -3.66 -6.75
C LEU A 138 -23.09 -3.74 -5.86
N ARG A 139 -24.27 -3.50 -6.42
CA ARG A 139 -25.56 -3.61 -5.73
C ARG A 139 -25.81 -5.00 -5.14
N ASN A 140 -25.26 -6.05 -5.75
CA ASN A 140 -25.32 -7.41 -5.19
C ASN A 140 -24.43 -7.59 -3.95
N ALA A 141 -23.37 -6.80 -3.81
CA ALA A 141 -22.48 -6.84 -2.65
C ALA A 141 -22.96 -5.89 -1.54
N SER A 142 -23.34 -4.66 -1.89
CA SER A 142 -23.90 -3.66 -0.95
C SER A 142 -24.70 -2.60 -1.71
N GLU A 143 -25.95 -2.37 -1.29
CA GLU A 143 -26.82 -1.33 -1.84
C GLU A 143 -26.23 0.08 -1.59
N ALA A 144 -25.72 0.32 -0.38
CA ALA A 144 -25.17 1.62 0.01
C ALA A 144 -23.93 1.99 -0.83
N LEU A 145 -23.03 1.02 -1.04
CA LEU A 145 -21.87 1.21 -1.92
C LEU A 145 -22.30 1.56 -3.35
N ALA A 146 -23.26 0.82 -3.90
CA ALA A 146 -23.74 1.06 -5.26
C ALA A 146 -24.37 2.44 -5.42
N GLN A 147 -25.17 2.88 -4.43
CA GLN A 147 -25.76 4.22 -4.39
C GLN A 147 -24.70 5.32 -4.36
N GLN A 148 -23.72 5.21 -3.46
CA GLN A 148 -22.65 6.20 -3.34
C GLN A 148 -21.84 6.32 -4.63
N VAL A 149 -21.50 5.19 -5.27
CA VAL A 149 -20.76 5.19 -6.54
C VAL A 149 -21.62 5.75 -7.68
N ALA A 150 -22.91 5.37 -7.77
CA ALA A 150 -23.82 5.89 -8.78
C ALA A 150 -23.96 7.42 -8.70
N GLN A 151 -24.15 7.95 -7.49
CA GLN A 151 -24.23 9.38 -7.23
C GLN A 151 -22.93 10.09 -7.62
N GLY A 152 -21.78 9.54 -7.23
CA GLY A 152 -20.47 10.10 -7.58
C GLY A 152 -20.15 10.09 -9.08
N LEU A 153 -20.85 9.24 -9.86
CA LEU A 153 -20.75 9.18 -11.32
C LEU A 153 -21.85 10.00 -12.03
N GLY A 154 -22.71 10.70 -11.28
CA GLY A 154 -23.81 11.48 -11.84
C GLY A 154 -24.91 10.65 -12.49
N MET A 155 -25.10 9.40 -12.07
CA MET A 155 -26.20 8.55 -12.57
C MET A 155 -27.53 8.98 -11.96
N ALA A 156 -28.52 9.29 -12.79
CA ALA A 156 -29.84 9.73 -12.33
C ALA A 156 -30.66 8.61 -11.66
N VAL A 157 -30.42 7.36 -12.07
CA VAL A 157 -31.13 6.18 -11.57
C VAL A 157 -30.09 5.14 -11.19
N LEU A 158 -30.26 4.52 -10.02
CA LEU A 158 -29.48 3.36 -9.62
C LEU A 158 -29.89 2.17 -10.50
N PRO A 159 -28.95 1.54 -11.25
CA PRO A 159 -29.25 0.36 -12.05
C PRO A 159 -29.83 -0.79 -11.23
N ASP A 160 -30.64 -1.63 -11.88
CA ASP A 160 -31.10 -2.88 -11.28
C ASP A 160 -29.93 -3.80 -10.95
N ALA A 161 -30.08 -4.58 -9.88
CA ALA A 161 -29.04 -5.53 -9.47
C ALA A 161 -28.77 -6.53 -10.60
N MET A 162 -27.49 -6.83 -10.83
CA MET A 162 -27.11 -7.79 -11.86
C MET A 162 -27.66 -9.18 -11.53
N PRO A 163 -28.15 -9.98 -12.50
CA PRO A 163 -28.58 -11.34 -12.23
C PRO A 163 -27.46 -12.17 -11.59
N ARG A 164 -27.78 -12.87 -10.50
CA ARG A 164 -26.81 -13.72 -9.79
C ARG A 164 -26.67 -15.07 -10.50
N ALA A 165 -25.44 -15.59 -10.56
CA ALA A 165 -25.19 -16.92 -11.10
C ALA A 165 -25.72 -18.04 -10.18
N LEU A 166 -25.80 -17.76 -8.88
CA LEU A 166 -26.43 -18.60 -7.87
C LEU A 166 -27.58 -17.81 -7.23
N GLU A 167 -28.83 -18.24 -7.44
CA GLU A 167 -30.01 -17.52 -6.95
C GLU A 167 -30.05 -17.48 -5.41
N ASN A 168 -29.78 -18.63 -4.78
CA ASN A 168 -29.82 -18.81 -3.33
C ASN A 168 -28.45 -19.25 -2.81
N PRO A 169 -27.52 -18.31 -2.57
CA PRO A 169 -26.24 -18.64 -1.96
C PRO A 169 -26.44 -19.18 -0.54
N ALA A 170 -25.49 -19.98 -0.07
CA ALA A 170 -25.51 -20.45 1.31
C ALA A 170 -25.44 -19.26 2.27
N MET A 171 -26.24 -19.31 3.34
CA MET A 171 -26.21 -18.26 4.36
C MET A 171 -24.82 -18.20 5.01
N PRO A 172 -24.15 -17.04 5.04
CA PRO A 172 -22.84 -16.92 5.64
C PRO A 172 -22.93 -17.04 7.17
N GLU A 173 -22.05 -17.85 7.75
CA GLU A 173 -21.89 -17.94 9.22
C GLU A 173 -21.23 -16.68 9.80
N VAL A 174 -20.42 -15.99 8.99
CA VAL A 174 -19.69 -14.78 9.37
C VAL A 174 -20.08 -13.66 8.41
N THR A 175 -20.62 -12.57 8.96
CA THR A 175 -21.05 -11.39 8.19
C THR A 175 -20.10 -10.21 8.33
N LYS A 176 -19.26 -10.19 9.38
CA LYS A 176 -18.18 -9.22 9.60
C LYS A 176 -16.97 -9.90 10.22
N SER A 177 -15.78 -9.47 9.82
CA SER A 177 -14.49 -9.98 10.30
C SER A 177 -13.50 -8.82 10.42
N PRO A 178 -13.19 -8.33 11.63
CA PRO A 178 -12.21 -7.26 11.84
C PRO A 178 -10.86 -7.52 11.18
N ALA A 179 -10.45 -8.79 11.04
CA ALA A 179 -9.21 -9.17 10.36
C ALA A 179 -9.17 -8.79 8.86
N LEU A 180 -10.27 -8.34 8.26
CA LEU A 180 -10.32 -7.86 6.88
C LEU A 180 -10.16 -6.34 6.77
N SER A 181 -10.17 -5.61 7.88
CA SER A 181 -9.87 -4.17 7.94
C SER A 181 -8.38 -3.97 8.24
N LEU A 182 -7.78 -2.93 7.64
CA LEU A 182 -6.46 -2.43 8.01
C LEU A 182 -6.54 -1.64 9.32
N LEU A 183 -7.58 -0.83 9.52
CA LEU A 183 -7.73 -0.02 10.74
C LEU A 183 -8.03 -0.85 12.00
N ALA A 184 -8.51 -2.08 11.85
CA ALA A 184 -8.60 -3.05 12.95
C ALA A 184 -7.22 -3.59 13.40
N ARG A 185 -6.13 -3.27 12.68
CA ARG A 185 -4.75 -3.65 12.99
C ARG A 185 -3.84 -2.41 12.89
N PRO A 186 -3.92 -1.47 13.85
CA PRO A 186 -3.21 -0.19 13.78
C PRO A 186 -1.68 -0.30 13.92
N GLY A 187 -1.13 -1.51 14.11
CA GLY A 187 0.29 -1.72 14.39
C GLY A 187 0.63 -1.51 15.86
N ASP A 188 1.92 -1.32 16.15
CA ASP A 188 2.46 -1.08 17.50
C ASP A 188 2.56 0.42 17.85
N GLY A 189 2.11 1.31 16.96
CA GLY A 189 2.21 2.76 17.13
C GLY A 189 3.61 3.32 16.89
N SER A 190 4.58 2.51 16.45
CA SER A 190 5.95 2.97 16.20
C SER A 190 6.03 3.92 15.01
N ILE A 191 6.95 4.88 15.10
CA ILE A 191 7.34 5.76 14.00
C ILE A 191 8.65 5.33 13.32
N LYS A 192 9.16 4.14 13.65
CA LYS A 192 10.40 3.63 13.07
C LYS A 192 10.30 3.57 11.55
N ALA A 193 11.35 4.09 10.90
CA ALA A 193 11.48 4.23 9.46
C ALA A 193 10.46 5.17 8.77
N ARG A 194 9.56 5.85 9.51
CA ARG A 194 8.73 6.92 8.94
C ARG A 194 9.59 8.11 8.57
N LYS A 195 9.26 8.79 7.47
CA LYS A 195 10.01 9.95 6.96
C LYS A 195 9.29 11.23 7.35
N ILE A 196 9.94 12.13 8.11
CA ILE A 196 9.30 13.37 8.59
C ILE A 196 9.97 14.57 7.91
N ALA A 197 9.15 15.46 7.33
CA ALA A 197 9.64 16.73 6.81
C ALA A 197 9.73 17.75 7.94
N ILE A 198 10.89 18.37 8.11
CA ILE A 198 11.08 19.53 8.98
C ILE A 198 11.39 20.71 8.06
N LEU A 199 10.44 21.62 7.89
CA LEU A 199 10.69 22.78 7.04
C LEU A 199 11.71 23.70 7.70
N VAL A 200 12.62 24.25 6.91
CA VAL A 200 13.61 25.22 7.35
C VAL A 200 13.80 26.29 6.27
N ALA A 201 14.04 27.53 6.71
CA ALA A 201 14.41 28.66 5.86
C ALA A 201 15.32 29.60 6.64
N ASP A 202 15.91 30.59 5.96
CA ASP A 202 16.74 31.59 6.62
C ASP A 202 15.94 32.29 7.73
N GLY A 203 16.53 32.45 8.92
CA GLY A 203 15.86 32.98 10.12
C GLY A 203 15.22 31.93 11.03
N VAL A 204 15.28 30.64 10.65
CA VAL A 204 14.79 29.54 11.51
C VAL A 204 15.52 29.49 12.86
N ASN A 205 14.79 29.14 13.92
CA ASN A 205 15.39 28.80 15.20
C ASN A 205 16.10 27.44 15.07
N GLY A 206 17.43 27.48 14.93
CA GLY A 206 18.25 26.29 14.65
C GLY A 206 18.15 25.22 15.74
N GLN A 207 18.25 25.63 17.02
CA GLN A 207 18.18 24.68 18.14
C GLN A 207 16.84 23.95 18.19
N SER A 208 15.73 24.66 17.98
CA SER A 208 14.37 24.07 18.00
C SER A 208 14.22 22.94 16.97
N VAL A 209 14.64 23.17 15.72
CA VAL A 209 14.52 22.15 14.66
C VAL A 209 15.51 21.00 14.83
N ILE A 210 16.70 21.26 15.41
CA ILE A 210 17.68 20.23 15.77
C ILE A 210 17.15 19.33 16.88
N ASP A 211 16.50 19.90 17.90
CA ASP A 211 15.94 19.15 19.02
C ASP A 211 14.81 18.22 18.55
N VAL A 212 13.90 18.72 17.69
CA VAL A 212 12.87 17.90 17.06
C VAL A 212 13.49 16.78 16.21
N HIS A 213 14.47 17.11 15.38
CA HIS A 213 15.18 16.11 14.58
C HIS A 213 15.79 15.02 15.46
N ALA A 214 16.50 15.39 16.53
CA ALA A 214 17.13 14.45 17.45
C ALA A 214 16.11 13.55 18.16
N ALA A 215 15.00 14.11 18.64
CA ALA A 215 13.93 13.36 19.27
C ALA A 215 13.29 12.33 18.32
N LEU A 216 12.97 12.74 17.09
CA LEU A 216 12.42 11.85 16.07
C LEU A 216 13.41 10.74 15.66
N PHE A 217 14.69 11.08 15.55
CA PHE A 217 15.74 10.11 15.22
C PHE A 217 15.93 9.08 16.34
N ALA A 218 15.82 9.49 17.62
CA ALA A 218 15.92 8.59 18.77
C ALA A 218 14.83 7.50 18.76
N GLU A 219 13.64 7.81 18.24
CA GLU A 219 12.53 6.86 18.03
C GLU A 219 12.68 6.02 16.73
N GLY A 220 13.78 6.18 16.01
CA GLY A 220 14.10 5.43 14.80
C GLY A 220 13.41 5.94 13.53
N ALA A 221 12.84 7.14 13.56
CA ALA A 221 12.31 7.80 12.37
C ALA A 221 13.43 8.37 11.48
N VAL A 222 13.06 8.84 10.28
CA VAL A 222 13.94 9.46 9.29
C VAL A 222 13.53 10.94 9.11
N PRO A 223 13.86 11.82 10.07
CA PRO A 223 13.64 13.26 9.91
C PRO A 223 14.56 13.82 8.80
N ARG A 224 14.04 14.76 8.01
CA ARG A 224 14.76 15.42 6.92
C ARG A 224 14.53 16.93 7.00
N PHE A 225 15.59 17.71 6.81
CA PHE A 225 15.47 19.16 6.70
C PHE A 225 15.11 19.52 5.26
N VAL A 226 13.94 20.14 5.09
CA VAL A 226 13.37 20.50 3.78
C VAL A 226 13.33 22.02 3.67
N ALA A 227 13.92 22.57 2.62
CA ALA A 227 13.97 24.02 2.41
C ALA A 227 13.55 24.40 0.99
N PRO A 228 13.43 25.69 0.64
CA PRO A 228 13.25 26.09 -0.76
C PRO A 228 14.39 25.62 -1.68
N ARG A 229 15.59 25.38 -1.14
CA ARG A 229 16.73 24.80 -1.85
C ARG A 229 17.59 23.93 -0.92
N ILE A 230 18.31 22.96 -1.49
CA ILE A 230 19.30 22.18 -0.74
C ILE A 230 20.53 23.02 -0.33
N GLY A 231 21.26 22.53 0.67
CA GLY A 231 22.48 23.14 1.19
C GLY A 231 22.24 24.06 2.40
N PRO A 232 23.16 24.98 2.70
CA PRO A 232 23.17 25.68 3.98
C PRO A 232 22.02 26.68 4.10
N VAL A 233 21.34 26.65 5.24
CA VAL A 233 20.28 27.55 5.70
C VAL A 233 20.79 28.33 6.90
N LYS A 234 20.66 29.66 6.87
CA LYS A 234 21.15 30.54 7.94
C LYS A 234 20.13 30.60 9.08
N THR A 235 20.47 29.99 10.19
CA THR A 235 19.64 30.04 11.40
C THR A 235 19.77 31.39 12.12
N ALA A 236 18.82 31.69 13.00
CA ALA A 236 18.82 32.92 13.80
C ALA A 236 20.04 33.05 14.74
N ASP A 237 20.59 31.93 15.22
CA ASP A 237 21.81 31.87 16.04
C ASP A 237 23.11 31.86 15.22
N GLY A 238 23.02 31.91 13.89
CA GLY A 238 24.16 32.01 12.98
C GLY A 238 24.86 30.67 12.66
N VAL A 239 24.36 29.55 13.18
CA VAL A 239 24.90 28.21 12.93
C VAL A 239 24.13 27.55 11.79
N ALA A 240 24.74 27.47 10.60
CA ALA A 240 24.06 26.92 9.44
C ALA A 240 23.59 25.46 9.63
N ILE A 241 22.38 25.17 9.16
CA ILE A 241 21.84 23.81 9.01
C ILE A 241 21.84 23.48 7.51
N ASP A 242 22.32 22.30 7.14
CA ASP A 242 22.25 21.83 5.75
C ASP A 242 20.91 21.14 5.49
N ALA A 243 20.10 21.76 4.64
CA ALA A 243 18.90 21.13 4.09
C ALA A 243 19.30 20.07 3.07
N ASP A 244 18.83 18.84 3.27
CA ASP A 244 19.15 17.70 2.41
C ASP A 244 18.01 17.37 1.42
N ALA A 245 16.87 18.05 1.54
CA ALA A 245 15.79 18.06 0.57
C ALA A 245 15.33 19.49 0.26
N SER A 246 14.72 19.67 -0.91
CA SER A 246 14.00 20.88 -1.26
C SER A 246 12.51 20.60 -1.44
N LEU A 247 11.70 21.66 -1.31
CA LEU A 247 10.25 21.59 -1.59
C LEU A 247 9.96 21.10 -3.02
N GLU A 248 10.86 21.39 -3.97
CA GLU A 248 10.77 20.95 -5.37
C GLU A 248 11.17 19.47 -5.56
N ASN A 249 12.27 19.01 -4.94
CA ASN A 249 12.80 17.67 -5.23
C ASN A 249 12.14 16.57 -4.41
N GLU A 250 11.56 16.91 -3.25
CA GLU A 250 10.82 16.00 -2.38
C GLU A 250 9.50 16.66 -1.96
N PRO A 251 8.43 16.54 -2.79
CA PRO A 251 7.12 17.09 -2.45
C PRO A 251 6.45 16.38 -1.26
N GLY A 252 5.46 17.03 -0.65
CA GLY A 252 4.90 16.65 0.63
C GLY A 252 4.37 15.21 0.72
N PHE A 253 3.80 14.67 -0.36
CA PHE A 253 3.26 13.32 -0.34
C PHE A 253 4.31 12.23 -0.02
N LEU A 254 5.61 12.49 -0.19
CA LEU A 254 6.72 11.56 0.11
C LEU A 254 7.02 11.40 1.62
N PHE A 255 6.45 12.24 2.47
CA PHE A 255 6.68 12.23 3.92
C PHE A 255 5.48 11.67 4.67
N ASP A 256 5.67 11.14 5.87
CA ASP A 256 4.61 10.66 6.74
C ASP A 256 3.99 11.77 7.60
N ALA A 257 4.75 12.84 7.88
CA ALA A 257 4.34 13.98 8.69
C ALA A 257 5.18 15.23 8.41
N LEU A 258 4.75 16.35 8.97
CA LEU A 258 5.34 17.68 8.76
C LEU A 258 5.54 18.42 10.07
N VAL A 259 6.69 19.10 10.17
CA VAL A 259 7.01 20.08 11.21
C VAL A 259 7.18 21.43 10.53
N LEU A 260 6.35 22.39 10.95
CA LEU A 260 6.50 23.80 10.60
C LEU A 260 7.29 24.50 11.71
N PRO A 261 8.42 25.14 11.37
CA PRO A 261 9.43 25.54 12.35
C PRO A 261 9.09 26.85 13.07
N ASP A 262 9.83 27.12 14.14
CA ASP A 262 9.85 28.45 14.78
C ASP A 262 10.98 29.32 14.20
N GLY A 263 10.90 30.64 14.39
CA GLY A 263 11.92 31.59 13.94
C GLY A 263 11.34 32.89 13.41
N GLU A 264 12.03 34.00 13.69
CA GLU A 264 11.62 35.32 13.22
C GLU A 264 11.78 35.42 11.69
N GLY A 265 10.71 35.77 10.98
CA GLY A 265 10.70 35.88 9.52
C GLY A 265 10.69 34.55 8.75
N VAL A 266 10.69 33.40 9.44
CA VAL A 266 10.73 32.07 8.77
C VAL A 266 9.46 31.80 7.96
N ALA A 267 8.29 32.21 8.47
CA ALA A 267 7.02 32.07 7.76
C ALA A 267 6.97 32.92 6.49
N ASP A 268 7.52 34.13 6.52
CA ASP A 268 7.61 35.00 5.34
C ASP A 268 8.55 34.40 4.30
N ALA A 269 9.72 33.91 4.74
CA ALA A 269 10.69 33.27 3.86
C ALA A 269 10.13 32.01 3.18
N LEU A 270 9.41 31.17 3.94
CA LEU A 270 8.75 29.97 3.40
C LEU A 270 7.57 30.35 2.48
N SER A 271 6.79 31.37 2.81
CA SER A 271 5.64 31.82 2.01
C SER A 271 6.03 32.44 0.67
N ALA A 272 7.29 32.86 0.51
CA ALA A 272 7.80 33.37 -0.76
C ALA A 272 7.93 32.27 -1.85
N ASP A 273 7.89 31.00 -1.46
CA ASP A 273 7.86 29.85 -2.37
C ASP A 273 6.43 29.25 -2.42
N GLY A 274 5.84 29.22 -3.61
CA GLY A 274 4.50 28.68 -3.83
C GLY A 274 4.36 27.20 -3.43
N HIS A 275 5.45 26.42 -3.54
CA HIS A 275 5.45 25.01 -3.16
C HIS A 275 5.18 24.80 -1.67
N THR A 276 5.50 25.77 -0.80
CA THR A 276 5.24 25.67 0.64
C THR A 276 3.76 25.46 0.91
N MET A 277 2.88 26.23 0.27
CA MET A 277 1.44 26.11 0.47
C MET A 277 0.91 24.79 -0.06
N GLU A 278 1.39 24.34 -1.23
CA GLU A 278 1.05 23.03 -1.78
C GLU A 278 1.48 21.91 -0.83
N PHE A 279 2.71 22.00 -0.28
CA PHE A 279 3.24 21.03 0.66
C PHE A 279 2.36 20.92 1.89
N ILE A 280 2.00 22.03 2.53
CA ILE A 280 1.14 22.06 3.72
C ILE A 280 -0.26 21.50 3.41
N ARG A 281 -0.88 21.97 2.32
CA ARG A 281 -2.21 21.51 1.91
C ARG A 281 -2.21 20.02 1.59
N ASP A 282 -1.16 19.50 0.97
CA ASP A 282 -1.00 18.06 0.71
C ASP A 282 -0.89 17.26 2.02
N GLN A 283 -0.13 17.73 3.01
CA GLN A 283 -0.10 17.03 4.31
C GLN A 283 -1.48 17.00 4.96
N HIS A 284 -2.18 18.13 4.90
CA HIS A 284 -3.50 18.29 5.46
C HIS A 284 -4.52 17.37 4.79
N ARG A 285 -4.66 17.45 3.46
CA ARG A 285 -5.56 16.61 2.65
C ARG A 285 -5.27 15.12 2.84
N HIS A 286 -4.00 14.75 2.94
CA HIS A 286 -3.60 13.36 3.18
C HIS A 286 -3.74 12.93 4.64
N CYS A 287 -4.34 13.74 5.51
CA CYS A 287 -4.62 13.43 6.92
C CYS A 287 -3.37 13.10 7.74
N LYS A 288 -2.24 13.72 7.42
CA LYS A 288 -0.96 13.50 8.12
C LYS A 288 -0.86 14.38 9.36
N ALA A 289 -0.05 13.94 10.32
CA ALA A 289 0.25 14.74 11.51
C ALA A 289 1.06 15.99 11.11
N ILE A 290 0.72 17.13 11.69
CA ILE A 290 1.40 18.41 11.47
C ILE A 290 1.73 19.01 12.83
N LEU A 291 3.01 19.24 13.12
CA LEU A 291 3.47 20.04 14.25
C LEU A 291 3.67 21.48 13.79
N VAL A 292 2.98 22.42 14.42
CA VAL A 292 3.01 23.85 14.08
C VAL A 292 3.60 24.62 15.24
N MET A 293 4.87 25.01 15.09
CA MET A 293 5.53 25.85 16.08
C MET A 293 5.05 27.30 16.02
N PRO A 294 5.24 28.11 17.09
CA PRO A 294 4.68 29.45 17.20
C PRO A 294 4.97 30.37 16.01
N GLY A 295 6.21 30.39 15.50
CA GLY A 295 6.60 31.22 14.35
C GLY A 295 5.97 30.85 12.99
N SER A 296 5.22 29.74 12.91
CA SER A 296 4.63 29.24 11.66
C SER A 296 3.09 29.27 11.60
N GLN A 297 2.42 29.85 12.59
CA GLN A 297 0.94 29.92 12.58
C GLN A 297 0.39 30.62 11.32
N ALA A 298 1.05 31.67 10.85
CA ALA A 298 0.69 32.39 9.63
C ALA A 298 0.71 31.50 8.36
N LEU A 299 1.54 30.45 8.33
CA LEU A 299 1.57 29.50 7.22
C LEU A 299 0.30 28.66 7.15
N MET A 300 -0.26 28.29 8.30
CA MET A 300 -1.53 27.54 8.36
C MET A 300 -2.69 28.40 7.86
N GLU A 301 -2.73 29.67 8.29
CA GLU A 301 -3.72 30.65 7.83
C GLU A 301 -3.62 30.88 6.31
N ALA A 302 -2.40 31.06 5.78
CA ALA A 302 -2.16 31.21 4.34
C ALA A 302 -2.53 29.94 3.54
N ALA A 303 -2.34 28.76 4.14
CA ALA A 303 -2.76 27.49 3.56
C ALA A 303 -4.29 27.30 3.58
N GLY A 304 -5.03 28.11 4.35
CA GLY A 304 -6.48 28.00 4.53
C GLY A 304 -6.88 26.92 5.54
N ILE A 305 -6.01 26.62 6.51
CA ILE A 305 -6.22 25.57 7.52
C ILE A 305 -6.35 26.24 8.89
N ASP A 306 -7.52 26.08 9.51
CA ASP A 306 -7.85 26.69 10.81
C ASP A 306 -7.58 25.77 12.02
N GLY A 307 -7.16 24.52 11.79
CA GLY A 307 -6.88 23.56 12.84
C GLY A 307 -8.11 22.83 13.38
N THR A 308 -9.26 22.90 12.70
CA THR A 308 -10.51 22.27 13.12
C THR A 308 -10.97 21.15 12.17
N LEU A 309 -11.66 20.18 12.74
CA LEU A 309 -12.33 19.13 11.99
C LEU A 309 -13.61 19.65 11.35
N PRO A 310 -14.18 18.96 10.34
CA PRO A 310 -15.51 19.28 9.81
C PRO A 310 -16.63 19.29 10.85
N SER A 311 -16.44 18.62 12.01
CA SER A 311 -17.37 18.68 13.14
C SER A 311 -17.33 20.00 13.93
N GLY A 312 -16.28 20.81 13.74
CA GLY A 312 -15.97 22.01 14.53
C GLY A 312 -15.06 21.74 15.74
N ASP A 313 -14.72 20.47 16.02
CA ASP A 313 -13.78 20.13 17.09
C ASP A 313 -12.33 20.41 16.68
N ALA A 314 -11.42 20.56 17.64
CA ALA A 314 -10.00 20.70 17.35
C ALA A 314 -9.44 19.44 16.67
N ASP A 315 -8.60 19.62 15.66
CA ASP A 315 -7.99 18.52 14.92
C ASP A 315 -6.87 17.85 15.74
N PRO A 316 -7.01 16.57 16.14
CA PRO A 316 -6.01 15.90 16.97
C PRO A 316 -4.70 15.56 16.24
N GLY A 317 -4.63 15.80 14.93
CA GLY A 317 -3.44 15.63 14.11
C GLY A 317 -2.78 16.96 13.72
N ILE A 318 -3.26 18.09 14.23
CA ILE A 318 -2.58 19.40 14.12
C ILE A 318 -2.18 19.81 15.54
N LEU A 319 -0.88 19.79 15.80
CA LEU A 319 -0.31 20.00 17.12
C LEU A 319 0.29 21.39 17.14
N MET A 320 -0.30 22.31 17.91
CA MET A 320 0.22 23.66 18.08
C MET A 320 1.27 23.69 19.20
N GLY A 321 2.39 24.38 18.97
CA GLY A 321 3.49 24.51 19.94
C GLY A 321 4.69 23.62 19.63
N SER A 322 5.35 23.10 20.67
CA SER A 322 6.63 22.37 20.57
C SER A 322 6.62 21.01 21.26
N ASP A 323 5.43 20.43 21.52
CA ASP A 323 5.30 19.11 22.15
C ASP A 323 5.58 17.98 21.14
N VAL A 324 6.82 17.51 21.14
CA VAL A 324 7.29 16.46 20.24
C VAL A 324 6.73 15.09 20.63
N ASP A 325 6.50 14.82 21.92
CA ASP A 325 5.96 13.54 22.39
C ASP A 325 4.50 13.38 21.91
N ALA A 326 3.70 14.44 22.02
CA ALA A 326 2.35 14.48 21.46
C ALA A 326 2.36 14.29 19.93
N PHE A 327 3.34 14.88 19.23
CA PHE A 327 3.49 14.72 17.79
C PHE A 327 3.87 13.29 17.40
N ILE A 328 4.78 12.64 18.13
CA ILE A 328 5.12 11.23 17.95
C ILE A 328 3.88 10.34 18.16
N ALA A 329 3.12 10.59 19.23
CA ALA A 329 1.90 9.85 19.51
C ALA A 329 0.83 10.03 18.41
N ALA A 330 0.73 11.22 17.83
CA ALA A 330 -0.15 11.49 16.69
C ALA A 330 0.29 10.70 15.44
N MET A 331 1.58 10.72 15.09
CA MET A 331 2.12 9.91 13.99
C MET A 331 1.95 8.39 14.20
N GLY A 332 1.98 7.93 15.45
CA GLY A 332 1.71 6.53 15.81
C GLY A 332 0.33 6.05 15.36
N LYS A 333 -0.65 6.94 15.15
CA LYS A 333 -1.97 6.63 14.60
C LYS A 333 -1.99 6.49 13.07
N HIS A 334 -0.85 6.65 12.41
CA HIS A 334 -0.66 6.70 10.96
C HIS A 334 -1.31 7.92 10.27
N ARG A 335 -2.63 8.11 10.41
CA ARG A 335 -3.41 9.20 9.79
C ARG A 335 -4.59 9.62 10.66
N HIS A 336 -5.04 10.86 10.49
CA HIS A 336 -6.16 11.46 11.21
C HIS A 336 -7.38 11.62 10.30
N PHE A 337 -8.02 10.51 9.94
CA PHE A 337 -9.11 10.47 8.94
C PHE A 337 -10.37 11.26 9.32
N ALA A 338 -10.53 11.68 10.57
CA ALA A 338 -11.63 12.58 10.96
C ALA A 338 -11.57 13.94 10.23
N ARG A 339 -10.38 14.32 9.72
CA ARG A 339 -10.14 15.50 8.89
C ARG A 339 -10.60 15.35 7.45
N GLU A 340 -10.74 14.11 6.98
CA GLU A 340 -10.93 13.83 5.56
C GLU A 340 -12.26 14.38 5.04
N THR A 341 -12.22 15.00 3.87
CA THR A 341 -13.40 15.56 3.17
C THR A 341 -13.38 15.14 1.71
N ASP A 342 -14.55 14.84 1.16
CA ASP A 342 -14.75 14.49 -0.26
C ASP A 342 -15.97 15.24 -0.82
N PRO A 343 -15.79 16.26 -1.68
CA PRO A 343 -14.51 16.76 -2.19
C PRO A 343 -13.64 17.44 -1.11
N PRO A 344 -12.32 17.51 -1.31
CA PRO A 344 -11.43 18.17 -0.36
C PRO A 344 -11.74 19.67 -0.27
N MET A 345 -11.84 20.20 0.95
CA MET A 345 -12.19 21.61 1.21
C MET A 345 -11.03 22.60 1.05
N VAL A 346 -9.84 22.19 1.49
CA VAL A 346 -8.58 22.94 1.37
C VAL A 346 -7.83 22.45 0.17
#